data_AF-A0A2S8IN70-F1
#
_entry.id   AF-A0A2S8IN70-F1
#
_cell.length_a   1.000
_cell.length_b   1.000
_cell.length_c   1.000
_cell.angle_alpha   90.00
_cell.angle_beta   90.00
_cell.angle_gamma   90.00
#
_symmetry.space_group_name_H-M   'P 1'
#
loop_
_entity.id
_entity.type
_entity.pdbx_description
1 polymer ?
#
loop_
_entity_poly.entity_id
_entity_poly.type
_entity_poly.pdbx_seq_one_letter_code
_entity_poly.pdbx_strand_id
1 'polypeptide(L)'
;MNQRPSADGRKLLRLEIRNAETPIECKPNWIKTRAKMGPEYSELKSLVKREGLHTVCEEAGCPNIYECWEDREATFLIGGEH
;
A
#
# COMPACT_ATOMS: atom_id res chain seq x y z
N MET A 1 24.13 -3.01 13.42
CA MET A 1 23.25 -2.87 14.61
C MET A 1 22.13 -3.89 14.47
N ASN A 2 22.16 -4.97 15.24
CA ASN A 2 21.12 -6.01 15.19
C ASN A 2 20.24 -5.84 16.43
N GLN A 3 19.24 -4.97 16.35
CA GLN A 3 18.32 -4.74 17.47
C GLN A 3 17.42 -5.96 17.62
N ARG A 4 17.51 -6.65 18.77
CA ARG A 4 16.52 -7.67 19.10
C ARG A 4 15.16 -6.99 19.24
N PRO A 5 14.09 -7.51 18.63
CA PRO A 5 12.77 -6.88 18.71
C PRO A 5 12.32 -6.72 20.16
N SER A 6 11.54 -5.66 20.41
CA SER A 6 10.90 -5.37 21.69
C SER A 6 10.00 -6.55 22.13
N ALA A 7 9.54 -6.54 23.39
CA ALA A 7 8.63 -7.58 23.88
C ALA A 7 7.37 -7.69 22.99
N ASP A 8 6.80 -6.55 22.59
CA ASP A 8 5.66 -6.48 21.66
C ASP A 8 6.04 -6.93 20.25
N GLY A 9 7.22 -6.51 19.74
CA GLY A 9 7.71 -6.96 18.43
C GLY A 9 7.88 -8.48 18.36
N ARG A 10 8.37 -9.13 19.42
CA ARG A 10 8.45 -10.60 19.50
C ARG A 10 7.07 -11.25 19.54
N LYS A 11 6.08 -10.60 20.17
CA LYS A 11 4.70 -11.09 20.20
C LYS A 11 4.08 -11.07 18.80
N LEU A 12 4.25 -9.96 18.07
CA LEU A 12 3.78 -9.81 16.69
C LEU A 12 4.46 -10.79 15.74
N LEU A 13 5.79 -10.93 15.82
CA LEU A 13 6.54 -11.87 14.98
C LEU A 13 6.02 -13.31 15.10
N ARG A 14 5.68 -13.76 16.31
CA ARG A 14 5.08 -15.09 16.52
C ARG A 14 3.74 -15.23 15.78
N LEU A 15 2.91 -14.19 15.79
CA LEU A 15 1.61 -14.19 15.11
C LEU A 15 1.78 -14.16 13.59
N GLU A 16 2.74 -13.38 13.07
CA GLU A 16 3.06 -13.31 11.64
C GLU A 16 3.53 -14.66 11.09
N ILE A 17 4.40 -15.37 11.83
CA ILE A 17 4.84 -16.73 11.46
C ILE A 17 3.62 -17.67 11.37
N ARG A 18 2.74 -17.64 12.37
CA ARG A 18 1.52 -18.48 12.36
C ARG A 18 0.56 -18.08 11.24
N ASN A 19 0.42 -16.79 10.94
CA ASN A 19 -0.42 -16.34 9.83
C ASN A 19 0.12 -16.85 8.48
N ALA A 20 1.45 -16.90 8.32
CA ALA A 20 2.10 -17.41 7.10
C ALA A 20 1.95 -18.93 6.92
N GLU A 21 1.61 -19.70 7.97
CA GLU A 21 1.24 -21.11 7.85
C GLU A 21 -0.10 -21.31 7.14
N THR A 22 -0.96 -20.27 7.14
CA THR A 22 -2.21 -20.28 6.35
C THR A 22 -1.89 -19.85 4.91
N PRO A 23 -2.18 -20.68 3.90
CA PRO A 23 -1.92 -20.33 2.52
C PRO A 23 -2.74 -19.10 2.09
N ILE A 24 -2.20 -18.31 1.17
CA ILE A 24 -2.91 -17.15 0.62
C ILE A 24 -4.15 -17.65 -0.14
N GLU A 25 -5.31 -17.15 0.26
CA GLU A 25 -6.58 -17.47 -0.38
C GLU A 25 -6.65 -16.92 -1.81
N CYS A 26 -7.23 -17.72 -2.70
CA CYS A 26 -7.55 -17.26 -4.04
C CYS A 26 -8.63 -16.19 -3.96
N LYS A 27 -8.35 -15.02 -4.56
CA LYS A 27 -9.35 -13.94 -4.65
C LYS A 27 -10.57 -14.44 -5.42
N PRO A 28 -11.80 -14.19 -4.94
CA PRO A 28 -13.01 -14.59 -5.65
C PRO A 28 -13.18 -13.78 -6.95
N ASN A 29 -13.92 -14.34 -7.91
CA ASN A 29 -14.05 -13.82 -9.27
C ASN A 29 -14.59 -12.37 -9.37
N TRP A 30 -15.25 -11.86 -8.32
CA TRP A 30 -15.79 -10.50 -8.27
C TRP A 30 -14.80 -9.46 -7.75
N ILE A 31 -13.68 -9.85 -7.12
CA ILE A 31 -12.60 -8.93 -6.75
C ILE A 31 -11.64 -8.81 -7.93
N LYS A 32 -11.80 -7.74 -8.72
CA LYS A 32 -10.95 -7.43 -9.87
C LYS A 32 -10.61 -5.95 -9.90
N THR A 33 -9.33 -5.64 -10.10
CA THR A 33 -8.87 -4.26 -10.29
C THR A 33 -8.98 -3.87 -11.75
N ARG A 34 -9.53 -2.69 -12.02
CA ARG A 34 -9.46 -2.04 -13.34
C ARG A 34 -8.19 -1.20 -13.40
N ALA A 35 -7.11 -1.77 -13.89
CA ALA A 35 -5.85 -1.03 -14.06
C ALA A 35 -5.90 -0.20 -15.34
N LYS A 36 -6.03 1.12 -15.20
CA LYS A 36 -5.83 2.09 -16.27
C LYS A 36 -4.72 3.05 -15.85
N MET A 37 -3.58 2.99 -16.54
CA MET A 37 -2.47 3.92 -16.32
C MET A 37 -2.54 5.02 -17.38
N GLY A 38 -3.48 5.94 -17.19
CA GLY A 38 -3.66 7.06 -18.09
C GLY A 38 -2.76 8.25 -17.77
N PRO A 39 -2.96 9.37 -18.48
CA PRO A 39 -2.17 10.58 -18.29
C PRO A 39 -2.34 11.17 -16.88
N GLU A 40 -3.55 11.15 -16.34
CA GLU A 40 -3.88 11.70 -15.02
C GLU A 40 -3.20 10.90 -13.90
N TYR A 41 -3.26 9.57 -13.95
CA TYR A 41 -2.50 8.72 -13.02
C TYR A 41 -1.00 9.04 -13.05
N SER A 42 -0.43 9.20 -14.25
CA SER A 42 1.01 9.45 -14.42
C SER A 42 1.41 10.85 -13.96
N GLU A 43 0.56 11.84 -14.20
CA GLU A 43 0.74 13.22 -13.71
C GLU A 43 0.71 13.24 -12.18
N LEU A 44 -0.33 12.66 -11.58
CA LEU A 44 -0.51 12.65 -10.13
C LEU A 44 0.63 11.91 -9.42
N LYS A 45 1.05 10.77 -9.97
CA LYS A 45 2.23 10.03 -9.50
C LYS A 45 3.50 10.88 -9.53
N SER A 46 3.71 11.59 -10.63
CA SER A 46 4.90 12.42 -10.80
C SER A 46 4.87 13.63 -9.88
N LEU A 47 3.68 14.20 -9.63
CA LEU A 47 3.47 15.29 -8.68
C LEU A 47 3.77 14.84 -7.26
N VAL A 48 3.12 13.77 -6.76
CA VAL A 48 3.33 13.23 -5.41
C VAL A 48 4.81 12.97 -5.15
N LYS A 49 5.49 12.31 -6.11
CA LYS A 49 6.92 12.03 -6.01
C LYS A 49 7.79 13.29 -6.01
N ARG A 50 7.48 14.26 -6.89
CA ARG A 50 8.27 15.50 -7.01
C ARG A 50 8.17 16.36 -5.75
N GLU A 51 6.99 16.42 -5.15
CA GLU A 51 6.75 17.20 -3.93
C GLU A 51 7.16 16.46 -2.64
N GLY A 52 7.68 15.22 -2.76
CA GLY A 52 8.08 14.42 -1.60
C GLY A 52 6.90 14.08 -0.68
N LEU A 53 5.71 13.91 -1.25
CA LEU A 53 4.49 13.58 -0.50
C LEU A 53 4.25 12.07 -0.49
N HIS A 54 3.50 11.60 0.50
CA HIS A 54 3.06 10.22 0.62
C HIS A 54 1.55 10.12 0.53
N THR A 55 1.07 8.99 0.01
CA THR A 55 -0.36 8.69 -0.06
C THR A 55 -0.63 7.33 0.55
N VAL A 56 -1.77 7.20 1.24
CA VAL A 56 -2.23 5.87 1.68
C VAL A 56 -2.54 4.97 0.46
N CYS A 57 -2.83 5.58 -0.69
CA CYS A 57 -3.05 4.87 -1.96
C CYS A 57 -1.84 3.99 -2.32
N GLU A 58 -0.63 4.52 -2.21
CA GLU A 58 0.62 3.80 -2.50
C GLU A 58 1.08 2.95 -1.31
N GLU A 59 1.19 3.53 -0.12
CA GLU A 59 1.79 2.88 1.05
C GLU A 59 0.99 1.66 1.53
N ALA A 60 -0.35 1.66 1.38
CA ALA A 60 -1.19 0.53 1.75
C ALA A 60 -1.44 -0.47 0.61
N GLY A 61 -0.87 -0.24 -0.58
CA GLY A 61 -1.09 -1.10 -1.75
C GLY A 61 -2.55 -1.18 -2.19
N CYS A 62 -3.26 -0.04 -2.17
CA CYS A 62 -4.69 0.01 -2.43
C CYS A 62 -5.02 -0.45 -3.87
N PRO A 63 -5.94 -1.43 -4.06
CA PRO A 63 -6.25 -1.96 -5.38
C PRO A 63 -6.98 -0.96 -6.29
N ASN A 64 -7.45 0.17 -5.77
CA ASN A 64 -8.20 1.19 -6.51
C ASN A 64 -7.33 2.36 -7.00
N ILE A 65 -6.01 2.32 -6.74
CA ILE A 65 -5.10 3.44 -7.06
C ILE A 65 -5.20 3.92 -8.51
N TYR A 66 -5.38 3.00 -9.46
CA TYR A 66 -5.49 3.34 -10.88
C TYR A 66 -6.79 4.05 -11.25
N GLU A 67 -7.88 3.75 -10.56
CA GLU A 67 -9.18 4.37 -10.80
C GLU A 67 -9.22 5.74 -10.14
N CYS A 68 -8.95 5.81 -8.83
CA CYS A 68 -8.99 7.05 -8.07
C CYS A 68 -8.06 8.13 -8.66
N TRP A 69 -6.81 7.76 -8.98
CA TRP A 69 -5.85 8.75 -9.48
C TRP A 69 -6.14 9.18 -10.92
N GLU A 70 -6.73 8.31 -11.73
CA GLU A 70 -7.19 8.70 -13.07
C GLU A 70 -8.33 9.72 -12.98
N ASP A 71 -9.18 9.62 -11.95
CA ASP A 71 -10.24 10.59 -11.64
C ASP A 71 -9.74 11.80 -10.79
N ARG A 72 -8.41 11.93 -10.62
CA ARG A 72 -7.74 12.98 -9.83
C ARG A 72 -8.12 13.00 -8.34
N GLU A 73 -8.45 11.85 -7.79
CA GLU A 73 -8.73 11.63 -6.37
C GLU A 73 -7.55 10.93 -5.67
N ALA A 74 -7.05 11.50 -4.57
CA ALA A 74 -6.00 10.89 -3.75
C ALA A 74 -6.21 11.19 -2.27
N THR A 75 -5.77 10.26 -1.41
CA THR A 75 -5.75 10.44 0.05
C THR A 75 -4.29 10.46 0.52
N PHE A 76 -3.89 11.58 1.11
CA PHE A 76 -2.53 11.79 1.58
C PHE A 76 -2.27 11.13 2.94
N LEU A 77 -1.04 10.67 3.13
CA LEU A 77 -0.51 10.21 4.41
C LEU A 77 0.51 11.24 4.89
N ILE A 78 0.17 11.98 5.96
CA ILE A 78 1.07 12.95 6.57
C ILE A 78 1.94 12.29 7.64
N GLY A 79 3.23 12.62 7.68
CA GLY A 79 4.20 12.02 8.61
C GLY A 79 4.57 10.57 8.29
N GLY A 80 4.39 10.12 7.04
CA GLY A 80 4.96 8.86 6.57
C GLY A 80 6.49 8.88 6.59
N GLU A 81 7.10 7.71 6.69
CA GLU A 81 8.55 7.51 6.62
C GLU A 81 8.89 6.64 5.41
N HIS A 82 10.03 6.91 4.77
CA HIS A 82 10.67 6.02 3.80
C HIS A 82 11.56 4.99 4.50
#